data_AF-A0A0G1JQ07-F1
#
_entry.id   AF-A0A0G1JQ07-F1
#
_cell.length_a   1.000
_cell.length_b   1.000
_cell.length_c   1.000
_cell.angle_alpha   90.00
_cell.angle_beta   90.00
_cell.angle_gamma   90.00
#
_symmetry.space_group_name_H-M   'P 1'
#
loop_
_entity.id
_entity.type
_entity.pdbx_description
1 polymer ?
#
loop_
_entity_poly.entity_id
_entity_poly.type
_entity_poly.pdbx_seq_one_letter_code
_entity_poly.pdbx_strand_id
1 'polypeptide(L)'
;MCCGGYFGCVPSPLGIFISQQTPGTEIIILSGEGMPPVQTDSVDIIWKVDENGFSALTAKGVVISCKFNSDLTLTGRHHEEGTYDVSEEAKETMRLVEELQAEEDRLFAEFPEDDTDTPDWTVPPPFSSEPE
;
A
#
# COMPACT_ATOMS: atom_id res chain seq x y z
N MET A 1 -3.40 10.51 -11.61
CA MET A 1 -2.85 11.19 -10.43
C MET A 1 -2.65 10.12 -9.37
N CYS A 2 -1.39 9.74 -9.12
CA CYS A 2 -0.99 8.80 -8.07
C CYS A 2 -0.25 9.62 -7.02
N CYS A 3 -0.76 9.75 -5.80
CA CYS A 3 -0.07 10.48 -4.73
C CYS A 3 -0.27 9.76 -3.39
N GLY A 4 0.85 9.48 -2.70
CA GLY A 4 0.90 9.16 -1.26
C GLY A 4 1.46 7.77 -0.92
N GLY A 5 2.76 7.66 -0.62
CA GLY A 5 3.38 6.50 0.05
C GLY A 5 3.86 5.34 -0.83
N TYR A 6 4.91 4.64 -0.36
CA TYR A 6 5.48 3.42 -0.98
C TYR A 6 4.38 2.35 -1.27
N PHE A 7 3.32 2.33 -0.45
CA PHE A 7 2.18 1.43 -0.53
C PHE A 7 0.87 2.06 -1.08
N GLY A 8 0.85 3.34 -1.43
CA GLY A 8 -0.35 4.02 -1.91
C GLY A 8 -0.83 3.50 -3.26
N CYS A 9 -1.87 2.66 -3.24
CA CYS A 9 -2.62 2.19 -4.39
C CYS A 9 -4.00 2.88 -4.38
N VAL A 10 -4.45 3.38 -5.54
CA VAL A 10 -5.87 3.76 -5.75
C VAL A 10 -6.73 2.51 -5.55
N PRO A 11 -7.98 2.59 -5.03
CA PRO A 11 -8.84 1.42 -4.85
C PRO A 11 -9.10 0.72 -6.19
N SER A 12 -8.34 -0.32 -6.44
CA SER A 12 -8.59 -1.31 -7.48
C SER A 12 -9.35 -2.48 -6.84
N PRO A 13 -10.09 -3.28 -7.62
CA PRO A 13 -10.74 -4.49 -7.09
C PRO A 13 -9.76 -5.39 -6.34
N LEU A 14 -8.52 -5.51 -6.82
CA LEU A 14 -7.46 -6.27 -6.15
C LEU A 14 -6.99 -5.61 -4.85
N GLY A 15 -6.82 -4.29 -4.84
CA GLY A 15 -6.49 -3.56 -3.60
C GLY A 15 -7.55 -3.74 -2.53
N ILE A 16 -8.84 -3.63 -2.90
CA ILE A 16 -9.97 -3.90 -1.99
C ILE A 16 -9.97 -5.36 -1.54
N PHE A 17 -9.62 -6.29 -2.43
CA PHE A 17 -9.53 -7.70 -2.08
C PHE A 17 -8.42 -7.95 -1.06
N ILE A 18 -7.24 -7.34 -1.23
CA ILE A 18 -6.12 -7.40 -0.29
C ILE A 18 -6.53 -6.80 1.08
N SER A 19 -7.27 -5.68 1.08
CA SER A 19 -7.72 -4.99 2.29
C SER A 19 -8.64 -5.84 3.17
N GLN A 20 -9.32 -6.82 2.58
CA GLN A 20 -10.25 -7.71 3.27
C GLN A 20 -9.56 -8.93 3.88
N GLN A 21 -8.28 -9.15 3.57
CA GLN A 21 -7.54 -10.29 4.10
C GLN A 21 -7.08 -10.02 5.53
N THR A 22 -6.91 -11.09 6.28
CA THR A 22 -6.37 -11.04 7.64
C THR A 22 -5.00 -11.73 7.69
N PRO A 23 -4.10 -11.32 8.60
CA PRO A 23 -2.89 -12.07 8.92
C PRO A 23 -3.19 -13.55 9.16
N GLY A 24 -2.36 -14.45 8.62
CA GLY A 24 -2.56 -15.88 8.66
C GLY A 24 -3.25 -16.48 7.42
N THR A 25 -3.80 -15.64 6.53
CA THR A 25 -4.45 -16.12 5.30
C THR A 25 -3.42 -16.69 4.32
N GLU A 26 -3.66 -17.92 3.84
CA GLU A 26 -2.79 -18.60 2.87
C GLU A 26 -3.25 -18.31 1.43
N ILE A 27 -2.28 -17.93 0.60
CA ILE A 27 -2.47 -17.41 -0.74
C ILE A 27 -1.51 -18.07 -1.72
N ILE A 28 -1.86 -18.02 -3.00
CA ILE A 28 -1.01 -18.39 -4.12
C ILE A 28 -0.55 -17.11 -4.80
N ILE A 29 0.77 -16.97 -4.94
CA ILE A 29 1.44 -15.90 -5.66
C ILE A 29 1.94 -16.50 -6.97
N LEU A 30 1.52 -15.93 -8.09
CA LEU A 30 1.90 -16.40 -9.42
C LEU A 30 3.34 -16.00 -9.77
N SER A 31 4.01 -16.80 -10.58
CA SER A 31 5.35 -16.50 -11.10
C SER A 31 5.39 -15.10 -11.73
N GLY A 32 6.40 -14.32 -11.35
CA GLY A 32 6.61 -12.95 -11.81
C GLY A 32 5.87 -11.89 -10.99
N GLU A 33 5.01 -12.27 -10.05
CA GLU A 33 4.27 -11.33 -9.21
C GLU A 33 4.92 -11.05 -7.85
N GLY A 34 4.52 -9.93 -7.25
CA GLY A 34 4.99 -9.47 -5.96
C GLY A 34 6.32 -8.72 -6.03
N MET A 35 6.77 -8.23 -4.89
CA MET A 35 8.05 -7.53 -4.74
C MET A 35 8.82 -8.06 -3.53
N PRO A 36 9.97 -8.73 -3.72
CA PRO A 36 10.56 -9.12 -5.02
C PRO A 36 9.66 -10.12 -5.79
N PRO A 37 9.73 -10.16 -7.13
CA PRO A 37 8.90 -11.05 -7.93
C PRO A 37 9.28 -12.53 -7.68
N VAL A 38 8.27 -13.37 -7.45
CA VAL A 38 8.48 -14.80 -7.20
C VAL A 38 8.88 -15.52 -8.49
N GLN A 39 9.84 -16.44 -8.43
CA GLN A 39 10.37 -17.11 -9.64
C GLN A 39 9.41 -18.16 -10.19
N THR A 40 8.67 -18.82 -9.31
CA THR A 40 7.67 -19.84 -9.66
C THR A 40 6.43 -19.60 -8.82
N ASP A 41 5.29 -20.13 -9.29
CA ASP A 41 4.07 -20.14 -8.50
C ASP A 41 4.36 -20.69 -7.10
N SER A 42 3.95 -19.95 -6.09
CA SER A 42 4.32 -20.23 -4.72
C SER A 42 3.15 -19.99 -3.79
N VAL A 43 3.08 -20.82 -2.74
CA VAL A 43 2.13 -20.63 -1.66
C VAL A 43 2.83 -19.86 -0.55
N ASP A 44 2.15 -18.85 -0.03
CA ASP A 44 2.66 -18.06 1.10
C ASP A 44 1.52 -17.62 2.02
N ILE A 45 1.89 -17.09 3.18
CA ILE A 45 0.96 -16.66 4.23
C ILE A 45 1.06 -15.15 4.37
N ILE A 46 -0.07 -14.46 4.39
CA ILE A 46 -0.13 -13.02 4.70
C ILE A 46 0.30 -12.82 6.15
N TRP A 47 1.33 -12.02 6.39
CA TRP A 47 1.81 -11.71 7.73
C TRP A 47 1.29 -10.37 8.24
N LYS A 48 1.34 -9.32 7.40
CA LYS A 48 0.74 -8.02 7.71
C LYS A 48 -0.04 -7.49 6.52
N VAL A 49 -1.09 -6.73 6.82
CA VAL A 49 -1.84 -5.94 5.84
C VAL A 49 -1.61 -4.48 6.20
N ASP A 50 -1.32 -3.65 5.20
CA ASP A 50 -1.12 -2.21 5.39
C ASP A 50 -2.40 -1.55 5.94
N GLU A 51 -2.24 -0.53 6.80
CA GLU A 51 -3.36 0.18 7.43
C GLU A 51 -4.19 0.95 6.40
N ASN A 52 -3.57 1.39 5.31
CA ASN A 52 -4.28 1.97 4.18
C ASN A 52 -4.96 0.92 3.29
N GLY A 53 -4.78 -0.37 3.58
CA GLY A 53 -5.57 -1.47 3.05
C GLY A 53 -5.21 -1.98 1.66
N PHE A 54 -4.27 -1.39 0.93
CA PHE A 54 -4.08 -1.74 -0.50
C PHE A 54 -2.85 -2.61 -0.80
N SER A 55 -2.19 -3.09 0.24
CA SER A 55 -1.01 -3.96 0.15
C SER A 55 -0.86 -4.85 1.38
N ALA A 56 -0.15 -5.95 1.20
CA ALA A 56 0.16 -6.90 2.26
C ALA A 56 1.61 -7.39 2.14
N LEU A 57 2.20 -7.76 3.27
CA LEU A 57 3.50 -8.40 3.36
C LEU A 57 3.30 -9.87 3.73
N THR A 58 3.93 -10.78 2.99
CA THR A 58 3.89 -12.20 3.30
C THR A 58 4.97 -12.63 4.29
N ALA A 59 4.80 -13.81 4.88
CA ALA A 59 5.72 -14.39 5.84
C ALA A 59 7.11 -14.67 5.25
N LYS A 60 7.26 -14.81 3.92
CA LYS A 60 8.57 -14.93 3.24
C LYS A 60 9.15 -13.60 2.77
N GLY A 61 8.50 -12.47 3.06
CA GLY A 61 8.98 -11.14 2.73
C GLY A 61 8.63 -10.67 1.32
N VAL A 62 7.61 -11.27 0.69
CA VAL A 62 7.07 -10.78 -0.58
C VAL A 62 5.99 -9.75 -0.29
N VAL A 63 6.13 -8.57 -0.88
CA VAL A 63 5.11 -7.53 -0.86
C VAL A 63 4.11 -7.80 -1.99
N ILE A 64 2.84 -7.80 -1.63
CA ILE A 64 1.71 -7.96 -2.54
C ILE A 64 0.95 -6.63 -2.60
N SER A 65 0.69 -6.15 -3.81
CA SER A 65 -0.09 -4.93 -4.00
C SER A 65 -0.73 -4.89 -5.38
N CYS A 66 -1.68 -3.97 -5.56
CA CYS A 66 -2.28 -3.73 -6.86
C CYS A 66 -1.29 -3.23 -7.94
N LYS A 67 -0.05 -2.84 -7.56
CA LYS A 67 1.01 -2.43 -8.49
C LYS A 67 1.84 -3.62 -8.99
N PHE A 68 1.96 -4.66 -8.17
CA PHE A 68 2.92 -5.77 -8.39
C PHE A 68 2.23 -7.10 -8.66
N ASN A 69 0.93 -7.17 -8.44
CA ASN A 69 0.11 -8.35 -8.65
C ASN A 69 -1.03 -8.00 -9.61
N SER A 70 -1.30 -8.93 -10.52
CA SER A 70 -2.45 -8.87 -11.40
C SER A 70 -3.66 -9.57 -10.79
N ASP A 71 -3.41 -10.58 -9.96
CA ASP A 71 -4.44 -11.36 -9.27
C ASP A 71 -3.93 -11.83 -7.90
N LEU A 72 -4.85 -12.32 -7.06
CA LEU A 72 -4.52 -12.98 -5.80
C LEU A 72 -5.48 -14.15 -5.59
N THR A 73 -4.93 -15.36 -5.56
CA THR A 73 -5.74 -16.57 -5.35
C THR A 73 -5.61 -17.06 -3.92
N LEU A 74 -6.74 -17.29 -3.24
CA LEU A 74 -6.77 -17.87 -1.90
C LEU A 74 -6.76 -19.40 -1.99
N THR A 75 -6.06 -20.06 -1.06
CA THR A 75 -6.14 -21.53 -0.95
C THR A 75 -7.33 -21.99 -0.12
N GLY A 76 -7.96 -21.07 0.62
CA GLY A 76 -9.02 -21.36 1.60
C GLY A 76 -8.49 -21.81 2.96
N ARG A 77 -7.17 -21.87 3.16
CA ARG A 77 -6.54 -22.15 4.45
C ARG A 77 -6.22 -20.86 5.21
N HIS A 78 -6.31 -20.93 6.52
CA HIS A 78 -5.94 -19.87 7.45
C HIS A 78 -5.15 -20.47 8.59
N HIS A 79 -4.05 -19.82 8.96
CA HIS A 79 -3.13 -20.22 10.01
C HIS A 79 -3.22 -19.24 11.16
N GLU A 80 -3.34 -19.72 12.39
CA GLU A 80 -3.40 -18.84 13.57
C GLU A 80 -2.08 -18.08 13.74
N GLU A 81 -2.15 -16.85 14.24
CA GLU A 81 -0.96 -16.05 14.49
C GLU A 81 0.00 -16.79 15.45
N GLY A 82 1.28 -16.84 15.07
CA GLY A 82 2.31 -17.58 15.81
C GLY A 82 2.43 -19.08 15.48
N THR A 83 1.60 -19.60 14.56
CA THR A 83 1.71 -21.01 14.07
C THR A 83 2.52 -21.16 12.79
N TYR A 84 2.87 -20.06 12.13
CA TYR A 84 3.66 -20.02 10.92
C TYR A 84 4.97 -19.24 11.13
N ASP A 85 6.03 -19.72 10.46
CA ASP A 85 7.35 -19.10 10.54
C ASP A 85 7.42 -17.86 9.65
N VAL A 86 7.88 -16.74 10.23
CA VAL A 86 8.15 -15.49 9.51
C VAL A 86 9.65 -15.42 9.24
N SER A 87 10.01 -15.25 7.97
CA SER A 87 11.39 -15.19 7.52
C SER A 87 12.09 -13.92 8.00
N GLU A 88 13.41 -13.96 8.07
CA GLU A 88 14.21 -12.79 8.45
C GLU A 88 14.10 -11.67 7.40
N GLU A 89 13.95 -12.02 6.12
CA GLU A 89 13.72 -11.08 5.03
C GLU A 89 12.41 -10.31 5.20
N ALA A 90 11.34 -10.99 5.65
CA ALA A 90 10.07 -10.33 5.96
C ALA A 90 10.23 -9.32 7.10
N LYS A 91 10.94 -9.71 8.17
CA LYS A 91 11.20 -8.84 9.33
C LYS A 91 12.04 -7.62 8.95
N GLU A 92 13.07 -7.81 8.12
CA GLU A 92 13.91 -6.71 7.64
C GLU A 92 13.12 -5.75 6.75
N THR A 93 12.29 -6.29 5.85
CA THR A 93 11.39 -5.47 5.01
C THR A 93 10.46 -4.62 5.88
N MET A 94 9.88 -5.21 6.93
CA MET A 94 9.03 -4.48 7.86
C MET A 94 9.78 -3.37 8.58
N ARG A 95 11.01 -3.65 9.04
CA ARG A 95 11.85 -2.65 9.72
C ARG A 95 12.14 -1.45 8.81
N LEU A 96 12.47 -1.70 7.55
CA LEU A 96 12.72 -0.63 6.57
C LEU A 96 11.47 0.21 6.30
N VAL A 97 10.31 -0.43 6.22
CA VAL A 97 9.03 0.26 6.06
C VAL A 97 8.73 1.14 7.26
N GLU A 98 8.90 0.63 8.48
CA GLU A 98 8.70 1.42 9.71
C GLU A 98 9.67 2.60 9.81
N GLU A 99 10.93 2.42 9.42
CA GLU A 99 11.93 3.50 9.39
C GLU A 99 11.59 4.58 8.35
N LEU A 100 11.18 4.18 7.14
CA LEU A 100 10.75 5.10 6.10
C LEU A 100 9.49 5.87 6.50
N GLN A 101 8.53 5.19 7.14
CA GLN A 101 7.31 5.81 7.65
C GLN A 101 7.65 6.88 8.70
N ALA A 102 8.54 6.56 9.64
CA ALA A 102 8.94 7.50 10.69
C ALA A 102 9.68 8.73 10.13
N GLU A 103 10.51 8.55 9.09
CA GLU A 103 11.17 9.66 8.42
C GLU A 103 10.19 10.50 7.58
N GLU A 104 9.21 9.87 6.91
CA GLU A 104 8.14 10.58 6.21
C GLU A 104 7.31 11.43 7.18
N ASP A 105 6.88 10.85 8.30
CA ASP A 105 6.14 11.56 9.36
C ASP A 105 6.95 12.72 9.94
N ARG A 106 8.25 12.52 10.14
CA ARG A 106 9.16 13.58 10.58
C ARG A 106 9.26 14.70 9.55
N LEU A 107 9.45 14.37 8.27
CA LEU A 107 9.57 15.34 7.20
C LEU A 107 8.27 16.12 7.02
N PHE A 108 7.12 15.45 7.12
CA PHE A 108 5.80 16.09 7.09
C PHE A 108 5.59 17.02 8.30
N ALA A 109 6.10 16.66 9.48
CA ALA A 109 6.06 17.53 10.66
C ALA A 109 7.04 18.73 10.56
N GLU A 110 8.14 18.61 9.83
CA GLU A 110 9.10 19.71 9.58
C GLU A 110 8.59 20.72 8.53
N PHE A 111 7.63 20.33 7.68
CA PHE A 111 6.90 21.21 6.76
C PHE A 111 5.41 21.30 7.15
N PRO A 112 5.05 21.93 8.29
CA PRO A 112 3.66 22.21 8.57
C PRO A 112 3.08 23.01 7.40
N GLU A 113 1.95 22.57 6.85
CA GLU A 113 1.22 23.31 5.83
C GLU A 113 1.00 24.73 6.34
N ASP A 114 1.79 25.68 5.82
CA ASP A 114 1.58 27.10 6.07
C ASP A 114 0.30 27.47 5.32
N ASP A 115 -0.82 27.40 6.04
CA ASP A 115 -2.20 27.62 5.59
C ASP A 115 -2.45 29.08 5.13
N THR A 116 -1.40 29.84 4.82
CA THR A 116 -1.46 31.27 4.49
C THR A 116 -1.14 31.61 3.04
N ASP A 117 -0.71 30.65 2.21
CA ASP A 117 -0.42 30.84 0.77
C ASP A 117 -1.34 29.98 -0.12
N THR A 118 -2.62 29.86 0.26
CA THR A 118 -3.62 29.44 -0.73
C THR A 118 -3.62 30.49 -1.84
N PRO A 119 -3.33 30.11 -3.11
CA PRO A 119 -3.41 31.06 -4.21
C PRO A 119 -4.82 31.63 -4.20
N ASP A 120 -4.95 32.95 -4.33
CA ASP A 120 -6.26 33.58 -4.43
C ASP A 120 -6.92 33.13 -5.74
N TRP A 121 -7.70 32.05 -5.65
CA TRP A 121 -8.52 31.50 -6.73
C TRP A 121 -9.83 32.26 -6.88
N THR A 122 -9.98 33.45 -6.27
CA THR A 122 -11.14 34.30 -6.47
C THR A 122 -11.30 34.57 -7.96
N VAL A 123 -12.37 34.00 -8.50
CA VAL A 123 -12.76 34.20 -9.90
C VAL A 123 -12.96 35.72 -10.08
N PRO A 124 -12.24 36.37 -11.01
CA PRO A 124 -12.45 37.79 -11.25
C PRO A 124 -13.91 38.04 -11.60
N PRO A 125 -14.49 39.19 -11.22
CA PRO A 125 -15.88 39.49 -11.52
C PRO A 125 -16.12 39.35 -13.03
N PRO A 126 -17.28 38.82 -13.45
CA PRO A 126 -17.60 38.71 -14.87
C PRO A 126 -17.51 40.08 -15.53
N PHE A 127 -16.95 40.13 -16.74
CA PHE A 127 -16.90 41.37 -17.53
C PHE A 127 -18.29 42.01 -17.58
N SER A 128 -18.38 43.30 -17.22
CA SER A 128 -19.64 44.05 -17.26
C SER A 128 -20.25 43.95 -18.65
N SER A 129 -21.51 43.53 -18.72
CA SER A 129 -22.30 43.43 -19.93
C SER A 129 -23.05 44.72 -20.27
N GLU A 130 -22.60 45.87 -19.75
CA GLU A 130 -23.17 47.15 -20.14
C GLU A 130 -22.74 47.50 -21.57
N PRO A 131 -23.68 47.68 -22.52
CA PRO A 131 -23.37 48.20 -23.83
C PRO A 131 -22.96 49.68 -23.71
N GLU A 132 -21.86 50.04 -24.37
CA GLU A 132 -21.40 51.42 -24.58
C GLU A 132 -22.44 52.30 -25.31
#